data_AF-A0A1V6T4T0-F1
#
_entry.id   AF-A0A1V6T4T0-F1
#
_cell.length_a   1.000
_cell.length_b   1.000
_cell.length_c   1.000
_cell.angle_alpha   90.00
_cell.angle_beta   90.00
_cell.angle_gamma   90.00
#
_symmetry.space_group_name_H-M   'P 1'
#
loop_
_entity.id
_entity.type
_entity.pdbx_description
1 polymer ?
#
loop_
_entity_poly.entity_id
_entity_poly.type
_entity_poly.pdbx_seq_one_letter_code
_entity_poly.pdbx_strand_id
1 'polypeptide(L)'
;MGSFKTVFLSYIRVPSIQSSHPNRIIKPTNLSSNPACCIPRPPTPSTSSLLPHRCCTTASMSSQAPASGPASGPASGPASIASGAIFRAFVGGIYNLKASIDHREVLAMSSPVPRAEIEALSEHIWETKVKFARQIHNWSDPVGQMILANLYVTLIGTLPNPDGSIP
;
A
#
# COMPACT_ATOMS: atom_id res chain seq x y z
N MET A 1 -3.06 -19.63 20.49
CA MET A 1 -2.07 -19.30 19.43
C MET A 1 -1.86 -20.54 18.58
N GLY A 2 -2.68 -20.70 17.54
CA GLY A 2 -2.58 -21.83 16.61
C GLY A 2 -1.50 -21.58 15.57
N SER A 3 -0.65 -22.57 15.34
CA SER A 3 0.46 -22.53 14.40
C SER A 3 -0.06 -22.41 12.95
N PHE A 4 0.11 -21.24 12.32
CA PHE A 4 -0.27 -20.98 10.91
C PHE A 4 0.62 -21.70 9.88
N LYS A 5 1.59 -22.51 10.33
CA LYS A 5 2.56 -23.21 9.48
C LYS A 5 1.96 -24.30 8.58
N THR A 6 0.75 -24.78 8.85
CA THR A 6 0.25 -26.01 8.21
C THR A 6 -0.58 -25.78 6.94
N VAL A 7 -1.07 -24.56 6.66
CA VAL A 7 -1.96 -24.33 5.50
C VAL A 7 -1.22 -23.78 4.27
N PHE A 8 -0.05 -23.18 4.44
CA PHE A 8 0.67 -22.49 3.35
C PHE A 8 1.44 -23.42 2.38
N LEU A 9 1.60 -24.70 2.69
CA LEU A 9 2.33 -25.63 1.83
C LEU A 9 1.48 -26.28 0.72
N SER A 10 0.16 -26.12 0.75
CA SER A 10 -0.74 -26.79 -0.21
C SER A 10 -0.98 -26.03 -1.51
N TYR A 11 -0.43 -24.81 -1.67
CA TYR A 11 -0.74 -23.94 -2.81
C TYR A 11 0.46 -23.60 -3.71
N ILE A 12 1.54 -24.38 -3.65
CA ILE A 12 2.58 -24.37 -4.70
C ILE A 12 2.22 -25.42 -5.75
N ARG A 13 1.10 -25.24 -6.45
CA ARG A 13 0.82 -26.01 -7.67
C ARG A 13 1.50 -25.27 -8.81
N VAL A 14 2.75 -25.62 -9.07
CA VAL A 14 3.48 -25.21 -10.29
C VAL A 14 2.66 -25.71 -11.48
N PRO A 15 2.10 -24.84 -12.35
CA PRO A 15 1.51 -25.31 -13.59
C PRO A 15 2.63 -25.92 -14.44
N SER A 16 2.51 -27.22 -14.70
CA SER A 16 3.38 -27.93 -15.65
C SER A 16 3.07 -27.40 -17.04
N ILE A 17 3.87 -26.46 -17.52
CA ILE A 17 3.77 -25.94 -18.88
C ILE A 17 4.39 -26.99 -19.79
N GLN A 18 3.53 -27.80 -20.43
CA GLN A 18 3.90 -28.69 -21.51
C GLN A 18 4.32 -27.83 -22.71
N SER A 19 5.60 -27.52 -22.80
CA SER A 19 6.21 -26.77 -23.90
C SER A 19 6.28 -27.67 -25.14
N SER A 20 5.41 -27.41 -26.10
CA SER A 20 5.53 -27.91 -27.47
C SER A 20 6.32 -26.90 -28.30
N HIS A 21 7.43 -27.39 -28.88
CA HIS A 21 8.35 -26.73 -29.82
C HIS A 21 7.63 -26.05 -31.03
N PRO A 22 8.27 -25.08 -31.77
CA PRO A 22 9.63 -25.22 -32.31
C PRO A 22 10.52 -23.96 -32.49
N ASN A 23 11.82 -24.26 -32.54
CA ASN A 23 12.93 -23.59 -33.27
C ASN A 23 12.67 -22.22 -33.89
N ARG A 24 13.30 -21.17 -33.32
CA ARG A 24 13.70 -19.99 -34.08
C ARG A 24 15.13 -19.59 -33.71
N ILE A 25 16.04 -19.90 -34.62
CA ILE A 25 17.43 -19.46 -34.63
C ILE A 25 17.43 -17.93 -34.79
N ILE A 26 17.90 -17.21 -33.77
CA ILE A 26 18.28 -15.80 -33.88
C ILE A 26 19.71 -15.66 -33.37
N LYS A 27 20.56 -15.13 -34.25
CA LYS A 27 21.99 -14.86 -34.12
C LYS A 27 22.25 -13.85 -32.99
N PRO A 28 23.35 -13.99 -32.21
CA PRO A 28 23.72 -13.00 -31.19
C PRO A 28 24.48 -11.83 -31.83
N THR A 29 24.00 -10.60 -31.63
CA THR A 29 24.81 -9.40 -31.83
C THR A 29 25.26 -8.89 -30.46
N ASN A 30 26.56 -9.00 -30.26
CA ASN A 30 27.34 -8.47 -29.15
C ASN A 30 27.53 -6.95 -29.33
N LEU A 31 27.26 -6.16 -28.28
CA LEU A 31 27.77 -4.80 -28.03
C LEU A 31 27.43 -4.50 -26.55
N SER A 32 28.37 -4.70 -25.62
CA SER A 32 29.39 -3.73 -25.22
C SER A 32 28.81 -2.50 -24.50
N SER A 33 28.91 -2.51 -23.17
CA SER A 33 29.65 -1.53 -22.36
C SER A 33 28.98 -1.32 -21.00
N ASN A 34 29.83 -1.36 -19.99
CA ASN A 34 29.55 -1.39 -18.55
C ASN A 34 29.53 0.06 -17.98
N PRO A 35 29.36 0.29 -16.66
CA PRO A 35 28.26 1.09 -16.10
C PRO A 35 28.71 2.44 -15.50
N ALA A 36 27.76 3.39 -15.38
CA ALA A 36 27.93 4.57 -14.53
C ALA A 36 26.93 4.51 -13.37
N CYS A 37 27.50 4.40 -12.17
CA CYS A 37 26.86 4.29 -10.88
C CYS A 37 26.37 5.68 -10.43
N CYS A 38 25.06 5.87 -10.28
CA CYS A 38 24.51 7.08 -9.66
C CYS A 38 23.82 6.68 -8.35
N ILE A 39 24.57 6.78 -7.25
CA ILE A 39 24.06 6.64 -5.88
C ILE A 39 23.39 7.97 -5.49
N PRO A 40 22.08 8.00 -5.16
CA PRO A 40 21.47 9.18 -4.56
C PRO A 40 21.92 9.33 -3.10
N ARG A 41 22.46 10.51 -2.78
CA ARG A 41 22.88 10.95 -1.45
C ARG A 41 21.64 11.15 -0.55
N PRO A 42 21.61 10.61 0.68
CA PRO A 42 20.51 10.89 1.62
C PRO A 42 20.58 12.33 2.16
N PRO A 43 19.44 13.01 2.37
CA PRO A 43 19.41 14.33 2.98
C PRO A 43 19.70 14.25 4.50
N THR A 44 20.55 15.16 4.95
CA THR A 44 20.86 15.45 6.36
C THR A 44 19.62 15.88 7.14
N PRO A 45 19.41 15.39 8.37
CA PRO A 45 18.39 15.93 9.27
C PRO A 45 18.85 17.28 9.86
N SER A 46 18.06 18.32 9.63
CA SER A 46 18.22 19.61 10.32
C SER A 46 17.60 19.52 11.72
N THR A 47 18.46 19.62 12.72
CA THR A 47 18.10 19.83 14.13
C THR A 47 17.58 21.25 14.30
N SER A 48 16.27 21.43 14.50
CA SER A 48 15.72 22.72 14.98
C SER A 48 15.58 22.67 16.49
N SER A 49 16.49 23.37 17.15
CA SER A 49 16.46 23.67 18.57
C SER A 49 15.23 24.49 18.96
N LEU A 50 14.59 24.05 20.03
CA LEU A 50 13.71 24.83 20.89
C LEU A 50 14.41 26.08 21.43
N LEU A 51 13.78 27.24 21.28
CA LEU A 51 13.96 28.37 22.21
C LEU A 51 12.63 29.09 22.44
N PRO A 52 12.31 29.48 23.69
CA PRO A 52 11.05 30.10 24.06
C PRO A 52 11.18 31.63 24.00
N HIS A 53 10.39 32.28 23.17
CA HIS A 53 10.22 33.73 23.25
C HIS A 53 9.02 34.07 24.14
N ARG A 54 9.36 34.44 25.39
CA ARG A 54 8.57 35.34 26.23
C ARG A 54 8.31 36.64 25.46
N CYS A 55 7.05 37.01 25.31
CA CYS A 55 6.65 38.41 25.27
C CYS A 55 5.37 38.57 26.10
N CYS A 56 5.53 39.21 27.26
CA CYS A 56 4.43 39.78 28.01
C CYS A 56 3.89 40.99 27.25
N THR A 57 2.58 41.17 27.17
CA THR A 57 1.97 42.48 26.94
C THR A 57 0.73 42.61 27.81
N THR A 58 0.71 43.69 28.58
CA THR A 58 -0.27 44.02 29.62
C THR A 58 -1.44 44.82 29.05
N ALA A 59 -2.61 44.58 29.66
CA ALA A 59 -3.76 45.46 29.84
C ALA A 59 -4.63 45.83 28.61
N SER A 60 -5.94 45.52 28.70
CA SER A 60 -6.95 46.56 28.96
C SER A 60 -8.32 45.94 29.28
N MET A 61 -9.08 46.60 30.15
CA MET A 61 -10.44 46.25 30.57
C MET A 61 -11.50 46.81 29.62
N SER A 62 -12.59 46.07 29.36
CA SER A 62 -13.94 46.66 29.31
C SER A 62 -15.05 45.61 29.25
N SER A 63 -16.03 45.80 30.12
CA SER A 63 -17.30 45.09 30.20
C SER A 63 -18.25 45.54 29.10
N GLN A 64 -18.88 44.61 28.37
CA GLN A 64 -20.28 44.75 27.90
C GLN A 64 -20.77 43.46 27.23
N ALA A 65 -21.81 42.85 27.82
CA ALA A 65 -22.82 42.08 27.10
C ALA A 65 -24.02 43.03 26.83
N PRO A 66 -25.07 42.67 26.07
CA PRO A 66 -25.32 41.48 25.24
C PRO A 66 -25.77 41.83 23.79
N ALA A 67 -25.70 40.88 22.86
CA ALA A 67 -26.53 40.94 21.64
C ALA A 67 -26.81 39.54 21.08
N SER A 68 -28.10 39.20 21.05
CA SER A 68 -28.69 38.02 20.46
C SER A 68 -28.47 37.97 18.95
N GLY A 69 -28.11 36.80 18.41
CA GLY A 69 -28.16 36.51 16.98
C GLY A 69 -27.85 35.04 16.70
N PRO A 70 -28.77 34.25 16.10
CA PRO A 70 -28.48 32.89 15.71
C PRO A 70 -27.78 32.94 14.36
N ALA A 71 -26.46 32.75 14.35
CA ALA A 71 -25.71 32.50 13.13
C ALA A 71 -25.03 31.14 13.28
N SER A 72 -25.84 30.09 13.21
CA SER A 72 -25.39 28.74 12.84
C SER A 72 -24.90 28.81 11.38
N GLY A 73 -23.69 29.32 11.19
CA GLY A 73 -22.99 29.16 9.92
C GLY A 73 -22.79 27.66 9.68
N PRO A 74 -23.05 27.15 8.46
CA PRO A 74 -22.76 25.77 8.15
C PRO A 74 -21.25 25.59 8.32
N ALA A 75 -20.88 24.69 9.23
CA ALA A 75 -19.53 24.17 9.31
C ALA A 75 -19.13 23.72 7.91
N SER A 76 -18.17 24.41 7.30
CA SER A 76 -17.43 23.94 6.13
C SER A 76 -16.72 22.65 6.52
N GLY A 77 -17.43 21.53 6.43
CA GLY A 77 -16.89 20.20 6.65
C GLY A 77 -15.87 19.89 5.54
N PRO A 78 -14.63 19.49 5.86
CA PRO A 78 -13.67 19.04 4.86
C PRO A 78 -14.02 17.60 4.45
N ALA A 79 -15.10 17.38 3.68
CA ALA A 79 -15.62 16.02 3.48
C ALA A 79 -15.45 15.42 2.07
N SER A 80 -15.19 16.21 1.02
CA SER A 80 -15.21 15.66 -0.36
C SER A 80 -13.81 15.40 -0.96
N ILE A 81 -12.85 16.30 -0.76
CA ILE A 81 -11.50 16.17 -1.34
C ILE A 81 -10.71 15.03 -0.66
N ALA A 82 -10.89 14.84 0.65
CA ALA A 82 -10.23 13.79 1.41
C ALA A 82 -10.62 12.39 0.91
N SER A 83 -11.91 12.16 0.58
CA SER A 83 -12.39 10.87 0.05
C SER A 83 -11.70 10.50 -1.26
N GLY A 84 -11.57 11.44 -2.20
CA GLY A 84 -10.90 11.19 -3.48
C GLY A 84 -9.40 10.95 -3.37
N ALA A 85 -8.70 11.67 -2.48
CA ALA A 85 -7.26 11.47 -2.25
C ALA A 85 -6.97 10.12 -1.56
N ILE A 86 -7.74 9.78 -0.53
CA ILE A 86 -7.61 8.52 0.21
C ILE A 86 -7.93 7.34 -0.73
N PHE A 87 -8.98 7.44 -1.54
CA PHE A 87 -9.32 6.43 -2.53
C PHE A 87 -8.17 6.18 -3.52
N ARG A 88 -7.59 7.25 -4.10
CA ARG A 88 -6.45 7.12 -5.03
C ARG A 88 -5.22 6.51 -4.37
N ALA A 89 -4.90 6.91 -3.14
CA ALA A 89 -3.79 6.32 -2.38
C ALA A 89 -4.02 4.83 -2.14
N PHE A 90 -5.25 4.43 -1.83
CA PHE A 90 -5.63 3.04 -1.64
C PHE A 90 -5.51 2.21 -2.91
N VAL A 91 -5.97 2.74 -4.05
CA VAL A 91 -5.78 2.14 -5.38
C VAL A 91 -4.29 1.93 -5.65
N GLY A 92 -3.44 2.93 -5.39
CA GLY A 92 -1.99 2.79 -5.50
C GLY A 92 -1.43 1.68 -4.60
N GLY A 93 -1.96 1.55 -3.38
CA GLY A 93 -1.63 0.46 -2.46
C GLY A 93 -1.93 -0.93 -3.03
N ILE A 94 -3.06 -1.11 -3.71
CA ILE A 94 -3.43 -2.39 -4.35
C ILE A 94 -2.46 -2.71 -5.50
N TYR A 95 -2.08 -1.73 -6.32
CA TYR A 95 -1.07 -1.93 -7.37
C TYR A 95 0.30 -2.32 -6.79
N ASN A 96 0.71 -1.68 -5.69
CA ASN A 96 1.96 -2.04 -5.02
C ASN A 96 1.91 -3.47 -4.46
N LEU A 97 0.78 -3.90 -3.90
CA LEU A 97 0.60 -5.28 -3.47
C LEU A 97 0.71 -6.26 -4.65
N LYS A 98 0.14 -5.94 -5.81
CA LYS A 98 0.30 -6.75 -7.02
C LYS A 98 1.77 -6.84 -7.43
N ALA A 99 2.48 -5.72 -7.43
CA ALA A 99 3.90 -5.69 -7.74
C ALA A 99 4.73 -6.56 -6.78
N SER A 100 4.40 -6.56 -5.49
CA SER A 100 5.04 -7.45 -4.51
C SER A 100 4.78 -8.94 -4.80
N ILE A 101 3.56 -9.30 -5.21
CA ILE A 101 3.23 -10.68 -5.62
C ILE A 101 4.05 -11.08 -6.85
N ASP A 102 4.11 -10.20 -7.85
CA ASP A 102 4.87 -10.46 -9.08
C ASP A 102 6.37 -10.58 -8.80
N HIS A 103 6.88 -9.73 -7.91
CA HIS A 103 8.27 -9.80 -7.46
C HIS A 103 8.58 -11.14 -6.77
N ARG A 104 7.67 -11.62 -5.91
CA ARG A 104 7.81 -12.94 -5.28
C ARG A 104 7.88 -14.06 -6.32
N GLU A 105 7.06 -14.00 -7.37
CA GLU A 105 7.09 -14.98 -8.47
C GLU A 105 8.43 -14.93 -9.22
N VAL A 106 8.97 -13.74 -9.47
CA VAL A 106 10.30 -13.57 -10.07
C VAL A 106 11.41 -14.18 -9.20
N LEU A 107 11.38 -13.94 -7.89
CA LEU A 107 12.34 -14.55 -6.94
C LEU A 107 12.22 -16.07 -6.91
N ALA A 108 11.00 -16.61 -7.04
CA ALA A 108 10.80 -18.06 -7.09
C ALA A 108 11.39 -18.70 -8.37
N MET A 109 11.56 -17.92 -9.44
CA MET A 109 12.18 -18.34 -10.69
C MET A 109 13.70 -18.08 -10.77
N SER A 110 14.30 -17.39 -9.79
CA SER A 110 15.73 -17.06 -9.82
C SER A 110 16.61 -18.26 -9.43
N SER A 111 17.88 -18.23 -9.85
CA SER A 111 18.88 -19.23 -9.48
C SER A 111 20.16 -18.55 -8.97
N PRO A 112 20.57 -18.76 -7.70
CA PRO A 112 19.88 -19.57 -6.69
C PRO A 112 18.55 -18.96 -6.22
N VAL A 113 17.67 -19.79 -5.64
CA VAL A 113 16.38 -19.34 -5.09
C VAL A 113 16.59 -18.74 -3.68
N PRO A 114 16.30 -17.44 -3.46
CA PRO A 114 16.49 -16.79 -2.17
C PRO A 114 15.32 -17.08 -1.21
N ARG A 115 15.35 -18.26 -0.57
CA ARG A 115 14.24 -18.75 0.28
C ARG A 115 13.82 -17.79 1.40
N ALA A 116 14.79 -17.18 2.09
CA ALA A 116 14.51 -16.27 3.20
C ALA A 116 13.76 -15.00 2.74
N GLU A 117 14.12 -14.48 1.57
CA GLU A 117 13.46 -13.31 0.98
C GLU A 117 12.04 -13.65 0.53
N ILE A 118 11.86 -14.83 -0.09
CA ILE A 118 10.52 -15.32 -0.47
C ILE A 118 9.64 -15.50 0.76
N GLU A 119 10.15 -16.03 1.87
CA GLU A 119 9.38 -16.22 3.11
C GLU A 119 8.95 -14.87 3.71
N ALA A 120 9.88 -13.93 3.88
CA ALA A 120 9.58 -12.59 4.38
C ALA A 120 8.57 -11.85 3.49
N LEU A 121 8.74 -11.94 2.18
CA LEU A 121 7.83 -11.31 1.22
C LEU A 121 6.45 -11.98 1.23
N SER A 122 6.38 -13.31 1.41
CA SER A 122 5.11 -14.05 1.51
C SER A 122 4.30 -13.60 2.73
N GLU A 123 4.96 -13.47 3.89
CA GLU A 123 4.33 -12.99 5.12
C GLU A 123 3.81 -11.56 4.94
N HIS A 124 4.66 -10.67 4.41
CA HIS A 124 4.28 -9.29 4.14
C HIS A 124 3.09 -9.17 3.17
N ILE A 125 3.08 -9.94 2.08
CA ILE A 125 1.98 -10.00 1.13
C ILE A 125 0.70 -10.45 1.84
N TRP A 126 0.78 -11.52 2.64
CA TRP A 126 -0.39 -12.04 3.34
C TRP A 126 -0.99 -11.02 4.31
N GLU A 127 -0.17 -10.42 5.18
CA GLU A 127 -0.65 -9.39 6.10
C GLU A 127 -1.28 -8.21 5.36
N THR A 128 -0.65 -7.78 4.28
CA THR A 128 -1.12 -6.65 3.47
C THR A 128 -2.44 -6.99 2.77
N LYS A 129 -2.60 -8.23 2.27
CA LYS A 129 -3.88 -8.72 1.72
C LYS A 129 -4.99 -8.60 2.76
N VAL A 130 -4.77 -9.08 3.98
CA VAL A 130 -5.76 -9.05 5.06
C VAL A 130 -6.08 -7.60 5.48
N LYS A 131 -5.07 -6.73 5.61
CA LYS A 131 -5.27 -5.32 5.94
C LYS A 131 -6.13 -4.60 4.90
N PHE A 132 -5.82 -4.77 3.62
CA PHE A 132 -6.64 -4.18 2.55
C PHE A 132 -8.05 -4.75 2.53
N ALA A 133 -8.22 -6.06 2.68
CA ALA A 133 -9.54 -6.69 2.71
C ALA A 133 -10.42 -6.07 3.81
N ARG A 134 -9.89 -5.97 5.03
CA ARG A 134 -10.59 -5.34 6.15
C ARG A 134 -10.96 -3.88 5.87
N GLN A 135 -10.04 -3.12 5.28
CA GLN A 135 -10.30 -1.71 4.94
C GLN A 135 -11.36 -1.57 3.83
N ILE A 136 -11.37 -2.46 2.83
CA ILE A 136 -12.40 -2.51 1.80
C ILE A 136 -13.76 -2.85 2.43
N HIS A 137 -13.84 -3.88 3.28
CA HIS A 137 -15.09 -4.26 3.96
C HIS A 137 -15.64 -3.15 4.86
N ASN A 138 -14.77 -2.32 5.43
CA ASN A 138 -15.16 -1.21 6.31
C ASN A 138 -15.22 0.15 5.59
N TRP A 139 -15.15 0.17 4.26
CA TRP A 139 -15.15 1.42 3.51
C TRP A 139 -16.52 2.11 3.60
N SER A 140 -16.53 3.39 4.00
CA SER A 140 -17.78 4.08 4.35
C SER A 140 -18.69 4.35 3.16
N ASP A 141 -18.13 4.52 1.97
CA ASP A 141 -18.88 4.73 0.73
C ASP A 141 -19.13 3.40 0.00
N PRO A 142 -20.38 2.96 -0.20
CA PRO A 142 -20.68 1.67 -0.84
C PRO A 142 -20.22 1.62 -2.31
N VAL A 143 -20.22 2.74 -3.03
CA VAL A 143 -19.75 2.78 -4.42
C VAL A 143 -18.24 2.60 -4.47
N GLY A 144 -17.50 3.38 -3.66
CA GLY A 144 -16.06 3.22 -3.49
C GLY A 144 -15.67 1.83 -3.02
N GLN A 145 -16.41 1.25 -2.06
CA GLN A 145 -16.22 -0.13 -1.60
C GLN A 145 -16.29 -1.12 -2.76
N MET A 146 -17.37 -1.06 -3.55
CA MET A 146 -17.58 -1.95 -4.68
C MET A 146 -16.44 -1.82 -5.71
N ILE A 147 -16.01 -0.59 -6.04
CA ILE A 147 -14.92 -0.36 -6.99
C ILE A 147 -13.60 -0.94 -6.46
N LEU A 148 -13.27 -0.70 -5.18
CA LEU A 148 -12.05 -1.23 -4.57
C LEU A 148 -12.07 -2.75 -4.46
N ALA A 149 -13.21 -3.35 -4.10
CA ALA A 149 -13.38 -4.80 -4.06
C ALA A 149 -13.17 -5.41 -5.45
N ASN A 150 -13.80 -4.85 -6.48
CA ASN A 150 -13.64 -5.32 -7.85
C ASN A 150 -12.20 -5.18 -8.36
N LEU A 151 -11.56 -4.04 -8.09
CA LEU A 151 -10.15 -3.82 -8.43
C LEU A 151 -9.24 -4.83 -7.73
N TYR A 152 -9.43 -5.03 -6.42
CA TYR A 152 -8.68 -6.01 -5.65
C TYR A 152 -8.85 -7.41 -6.24
N VAL A 153 -10.08 -7.82 -6.54
CA VAL A 153 -10.35 -9.15 -7.09
C VAL A 153 -9.69 -9.34 -8.45
N THR A 154 -9.76 -8.33 -9.30
CA THR A 154 -9.15 -8.34 -10.64
C THR A 154 -7.63 -8.47 -10.59
N LEU A 155 -6.96 -7.77 -9.66
CA LEU A 155 -5.49 -7.72 -9.61
C LEU A 155 -4.89 -8.81 -8.72
N ILE A 156 -5.50 -9.10 -7.58
CA ILE A 156 -4.92 -9.91 -6.51
C ILE A 156 -5.58 -11.30 -6.40
N GLY A 157 -6.79 -11.47 -6.95
CA GLY A 157 -7.59 -12.69 -6.83
C GLY A 157 -8.56 -12.62 -5.66
N THR A 158 -8.76 -13.70 -4.91
CA THR A 158 -9.82 -13.73 -3.89
C THR A 158 -9.66 -12.66 -2.81
N LEU A 159 -10.74 -11.89 -2.57
CA LEU A 159 -10.85 -10.94 -1.46
C LEU A 159 -11.14 -11.72 -0.17
N PRO A 160 -10.22 -11.72 0.81
CA PRO A 160 -10.47 -12.35 2.10
C PRO A 160 -11.66 -11.72 2.84
N ASN A 161 -12.28 -12.49 3.72
CA ASN A 161 -13.22 -11.99 4.70
C ASN A 161 -12.51 -11.08 5.73
N PRO A 162 -13.23 -10.28 6.52
CA PRO A 162 -12.65 -9.34 7.49
C PRO A 162 -11.76 -9.98 8.56
N ASP A 163 -12.00 -11.26 8.85
CA ASP A 163 -11.24 -12.11 9.78
C ASP A 163 -9.99 -12.75 9.14
N GLY A 164 -9.80 -12.55 7.83
CA GLY A 164 -8.71 -13.14 7.05
C GLY A 164 -8.99 -14.55 6.53
N SER A 165 -10.19 -15.09 6.75
CA SER A 165 -10.60 -16.34 6.11
C SER A 165 -10.80 -16.14 4.61
N ILE A 166 -10.49 -17.17 3.82
CA ILE A 166 -10.78 -17.16 2.38
C ILE A 166 -12.17 -17.78 2.21
N PRO A 167 -13.10 -17.11 1.49
CA PRO A 167 -14.43 -17.66 1.19
C PRO A 167 -14.37 -18.90 0.30
#